data_AF-A0AAD4EAL7-F1
#
_entry.id   AF-A0AAD4EAL7-F1
#
_cell.length_a   1.000
_cell.length_b   1.000
_cell.length_c   1.000
_cell.angle_alpha   90.00
_cell.angle_beta   90.00
_cell.angle_gamma   90.00
#
_symmetry.space_group_name_H-M   'P 1'
#
loop_
_entity.id
_entity.type
_entity.pdbx_description
1 polymer ?
#
loop_
_entity_poly.entity_id
_entity_poly.type
_entity_poly.pdbx_seq_one_letter_code
_entity_poly.pdbx_strand_id
1 'polypeptide(L)'
;EHPKLQEHIRKCTDVGDMYPLSASFQDHVQPDWGQVFLRTMEDVLYIKFKQHPDLRTLLLRTGLADIVYADANDAYWGHGPSGDGANKLGKALIHVRDRLCAEG
;
A
#
# COMPACT_ATOMS: atom_id res chain seq x y z
N GLU A 1 -10.46 -11.54 16.16
CA GLU A 1 -11.18 -10.26 16.02
C GLU A 1 -10.88 -9.36 17.24
N HIS A 2 -10.17 -8.25 17.07
CA HIS A 2 -9.77 -7.31 18.15
C HIS A 2 -10.32 -5.88 17.91
N PRO A 3 -11.64 -5.64 18.10
CA PRO A 3 -12.30 -4.39 17.67
C PRO A 3 -11.77 -3.14 18.39
N LYS A 4 -11.35 -3.26 19.65
CA LYS A 4 -10.76 -2.13 20.39
C LYS A 4 -9.41 -1.70 19.82
N LEU A 5 -8.59 -2.66 19.35
CA LEU A 5 -7.29 -2.37 18.74
C LEU A 5 -7.47 -1.73 17.36
N GLN A 6 -8.38 -2.27 16.55
CA GLN A 6 -8.75 -1.71 15.25
C GLN A 6 -9.22 -0.25 15.39
N GLU A 7 -10.08 0.04 16.38
CA GLU A 7 -10.57 1.39 16.64
C GLU A 7 -9.46 2.33 17.13
N HIS A 8 -8.48 1.82 17.88
CA HIS A 8 -7.32 2.60 18.31
C HIS A 8 -6.46 3.00 17.10
N ILE A 9 -6.13 2.03 16.24
CA ILE A 9 -5.40 2.25 14.99
C ILE A 9 -6.17 3.26 14.10
N ARG A 10 -7.49 3.11 13.96
CA ARG A 10 -8.33 4.00 13.15
C ARG A 10 -8.36 5.45 13.66
N LYS A 11 -8.21 5.65 14.98
CA LYS A 11 -8.21 6.99 15.61
C LYS A 11 -6.83 7.66 15.62
N CYS A 12 -5.77 6.93 15.31
CA CYS A 12 -4.43 7.51 15.18
C CYS A 12 -4.40 8.41 13.93
N THR A 13 -4.29 9.72 14.14
CA THR A 13 -4.28 10.71 13.06
C THR A 13 -2.88 11.11 12.62
N ASP A 14 -1.87 10.93 13.48
CA ASP A 14 -0.48 11.23 13.16
C ASP A 14 0.21 10.00 12.58
N VAL A 15 0.77 10.15 11.38
CA VAL A 15 1.50 9.08 10.69
C VAL A 15 2.78 8.71 11.46
N GLY A 16 3.40 9.66 12.17
CA GLY A 16 4.60 9.42 12.98
C GLY A 16 4.34 8.49 14.16
N ASP A 17 3.15 8.55 14.75
CA ASP A 17 2.74 7.71 15.88
C ASP A 17 2.26 6.31 15.46
N MET A 18 1.90 6.15 14.19
CA MET A 18 1.32 4.91 13.66
C MET A 18 2.29 3.72 13.75
N TYR A 19 3.58 3.95 13.48
CA TYR A 19 4.60 2.89 13.57
C TYR A 19 4.83 2.42 15.02
N PRO A 20 5.12 3.30 16.01
CA PRO A 20 5.18 2.91 17.41
C PRO A 20 3.92 2.23 17.92
N LEU A 21 2.75 2.76 17.55
CA LEU A 21 1.47 2.21 17.98
C LEU A 21 1.24 0.80 17.43
N SER A 22 1.43 0.59 16.12
CA SER A 22 1.26 -0.73 15.51
C SER A 22 2.27 -1.76 16.04
N ALA A 23 3.51 -1.35 16.32
CA ALA A 23 4.51 -2.20 16.96
C ALA A 23 4.08 -2.67 18.36
N SER A 24 3.36 -1.85 19.13
CA SER A 24 2.84 -2.24 20.45
C SER A 24 1.79 -3.37 20.39
N PHE A 25 1.23 -3.67 19.20
CA PHE A 25 0.25 -4.72 18.98
C PHE A 25 0.80 -5.93 18.22
N GLN A 26 2.13 -6.11 18.20
CA GLN A 26 2.78 -7.19 17.45
C GLN A 26 2.26 -8.59 17.82
N ASP A 27 1.90 -8.82 19.09
CA ASP A 27 1.35 -10.10 19.57
C ASP A 27 -0.06 -10.41 19.03
N HIS A 28 -0.72 -9.42 18.43
CA HIS A 28 -2.06 -9.53 17.84
C HIS A 28 -2.04 -9.58 16.31
N VAL A 29 -0.85 -9.64 15.69
CA VAL A 29 -0.72 -9.78 14.25
C VAL A 29 -1.27 -11.13 13.79
N GLN A 30 -2.01 -11.11 12.70
CA GLN A 30 -2.60 -12.32 12.13
C GLN A 30 -1.49 -13.30 11.68
N PRO A 31 -1.61 -14.61 11.95
CA PRO A 31 -0.56 -15.58 11.61
C PRO A 31 -0.17 -15.63 10.13
N ASP A 32 -1.13 -15.44 9.22
CA ASP A 32 -0.95 -15.41 7.77
C ASP A 32 -0.69 -13.99 7.23
N TRP A 33 -0.44 -13.00 8.08
CA TRP A 33 -0.24 -11.60 7.67
C TRP A 33 0.83 -11.46 6.57
N GLY A 34 1.96 -12.18 6.70
CA GLY A 34 3.03 -12.18 5.70
C GLY A 34 2.62 -12.67 4.31
N GLN A 35 1.50 -13.38 4.18
CA GLN A 35 0.96 -13.86 2.90
C GLN A 35 -0.10 -12.89 2.35
N VAL A 36 -0.87 -12.24 3.21
CA VAL A 36 -2.04 -11.43 2.80
C VAL A 36 -1.75 -9.93 2.68
N PHE A 37 -0.73 -9.41 3.35
CA PHE A 37 -0.53 -7.95 3.45
C PHE A 37 -0.34 -7.25 2.09
N LEU A 38 0.30 -7.91 1.11
CA LEU A 38 0.45 -7.37 -0.24
C LEU A 38 -0.90 -7.19 -0.92
N ARG A 39 -1.79 -8.18 -0.81
CA ARG A 39 -3.16 -8.09 -1.33
C ARG A 39 -3.95 -7.02 -0.60
N THR A 40 -3.82 -6.94 0.73
CA THR A 40 -4.45 -5.87 1.51
C THR A 40 -3.98 -4.48 1.07
N MET A 41 -2.68 -4.32 0.77
CA MET A 41 -2.15 -3.06 0.23
C MET A 41 -2.77 -2.71 -1.13
N GLU A 42 -2.88 -3.67 -2.05
CA GLU A 42 -3.56 -3.47 -3.34
C GLU A 42 -5.03 -3.07 -3.16
N ASP A 43 -5.77 -3.70 -2.25
CA ASP A 43 -7.16 -3.36 -1.97
C ASP A 43 -7.31 -1.95 -1.36
N VAL A 44 -6.41 -1.56 -0.45
CA VAL A 44 -6.39 -0.20 0.11
C VAL A 44 -6.07 0.84 -0.97
N LEU A 45 -5.09 0.57 -1.84
CA LEU A 45 -4.77 1.44 -2.96
C LEU A 45 -5.95 1.55 -3.93
N TYR A 46 -6.58 0.43 -4.28
CA TYR A 46 -7.77 0.44 -5.13
C TYR A 46 -8.89 1.32 -4.54
N ILE A 47 -9.18 1.19 -3.24
CA ILE A 47 -10.16 2.04 -2.55
C ILE A 47 -9.75 3.51 -2.62
N LYS A 48 -8.47 3.83 -2.36
CA LYS A 48 -7.93 5.20 -2.46
C LYS A 48 -8.20 5.79 -3.84
N PHE A 49 -7.82 5.11 -4.91
CA PHE A 49 -8.05 5.62 -6.26
C PHE A 49 -9.54 5.67 -6.64
N LYS A 50 -10.38 4.76 -6.12
CA LYS A 50 -11.83 4.82 -6.33
C LYS A 50 -12.47 6.02 -5.64
N GLN A 51 -11.99 6.39 -4.45
CA GLN A 51 -12.49 7.53 -3.67
C GLN A 51 -12.02 8.89 -4.21
N HIS A 52 -10.90 8.93 -4.94
CA HIS A 52 -10.26 10.15 -5.42
C HIS A 52 -10.14 10.14 -6.96
N PRO A 53 -11.14 10.69 -7.70
CA PRO A 53 -11.19 10.63 -9.17
C PRO A 53 -10.01 11.30 -9.88
N ASP A 54 -9.46 12.36 -9.28
CA ASP A 54 -8.25 13.05 -9.73
C ASP A 54 -7.02 12.12 -9.69
N LEU A 55 -6.82 11.44 -8.56
CA LEU A 55 -5.74 10.46 -8.41
C LEU A 55 -5.93 9.28 -9.36
N ARG A 56 -7.17 8.79 -9.54
CA ARG A 56 -7.48 7.73 -10.51
C ARG A 56 -7.08 8.15 -11.91
N THR A 57 -7.44 9.37 -12.31
CA THR A 57 -7.09 9.91 -13.62
C THR A 57 -5.57 9.98 -13.78
N LEU A 58 -4.84 10.44 -12.77
CA LEU A 58 -3.37 10.46 -12.80
C LEU A 58 -2.77 9.06 -12.97
N LEU A 59 -3.27 8.07 -12.23
CA LEU A 59 -2.80 6.69 -12.33
C LEU A 59 -3.08 6.10 -13.72
N LEU A 60 -4.29 6.27 -14.25
CA LEU A 60 -4.66 5.77 -15.58
C LEU A 60 -3.85 6.43 -16.70
N ARG A 61 -3.51 7.73 -16.55
CA ARG A 61 -2.69 8.47 -17.51
C ARG A 61 -1.25 7.97 -17.61
N THR A 62 -0.78 7.14 -16.69
CA THR A 62 0.51 6.44 -16.85
C THR A 62 0.49 5.44 -18.02
N GLY A 63 -0.70 5.05 -18.49
CA GLY A 63 -0.85 4.16 -19.65
C GLY A 63 -0.21 2.80 -19.38
N LEU A 64 0.71 2.40 -20.25
CA LEU A 64 1.47 1.14 -20.13
C LEU A 64 2.86 1.36 -19.50
N ALA A 65 3.17 2.56 -19.05
CA ALA A 65 4.48 2.83 -18.43
C ALA A 65 4.63 2.07 -17.11
N ASP A 66 5.86 1.64 -16.83
CA ASP A 66 6.22 1.10 -15.54
C ASP A 66 6.19 2.21 -14.48
N ILE A 67 5.74 1.85 -13.27
CA ILE A 67 5.72 2.71 -12.10
C ILE A 67 6.80 2.21 -11.15
N VAL A 68 7.76 3.08 -10.84
CA VAL A 68 8.86 2.79 -9.92
C VAL A 68 8.78 3.71 -8.72
N TYR A 69 8.70 3.13 -7.51
CA TYR A 69 8.83 3.90 -6.28
C TYR A 69 10.30 4.16 -6.00
N ALA A 70 10.73 5.40 -6.28
CA ALA A 70 12.10 5.87 -6.23
C ALA A 70 12.59 6.16 -4.78
N ASP A 71 12.57 5.16 -3.91
CA ASP A 71 13.17 5.23 -2.57
C ASP A 71 14.44 4.36 -2.47
N ALA A 72 15.57 5.02 -2.23
CA ALA A 72 16.88 4.39 -2.07
C ALA A 72 17.05 3.70 -0.70
N ASN A 73 16.23 4.03 0.29
CA ASN A 73 16.29 3.43 1.62
C ASN A 73 15.34 2.23 1.76
N ASP A 74 14.45 2.01 0.79
CA ASP A 74 13.47 0.93 0.81
C ASP A 74 13.68 -0.03 -0.37
N ALA A 75 14.32 -1.17 -0.08
CA ALA A 75 14.52 -2.24 -1.05
C ALA A 75 13.30 -3.17 -1.22
N TYR A 76 12.28 -3.05 -0.37
CA TYR A 76 11.09 -3.90 -0.43
C TYR A 76 9.96 -3.22 -1.22
N TRP A 77 9.49 -2.06 -0.75
CA TRP A 77 8.46 -1.30 -1.46
C TRP A 77 9.04 -0.51 -2.61
N GLY A 78 10.28 -0.03 -2.49
CA GLY A 78 10.98 0.80 -3.48
C GLY A 78 12.03 0.04 -4.30
N HIS A 79 12.84 0.81 -5.03
CA HIS A 79 13.95 0.31 -5.85
C HIS A 79 15.26 0.11 -5.08
N GLY A 80 15.33 0.51 -3.81
CA GLY A 80 16.52 0.37 -2.98
C GLY A 80 17.74 1.15 -3.51
N PRO A 81 18.89 1.04 -2.83
CA PRO A 81 20.04 1.89 -3.11
C PRO A 81 20.69 1.61 -4.47
N SER A 82 20.57 0.38 -4.97
CA SER A 82 21.17 -0.06 -6.24
C SER A 82 20.18 -0.13 -7.41
N GLY A 83 18.90 0.20 -7.20
CA GLY A 83 17.88 0.09 -8.25
C GLY A 83 17.34 -1.32 -8.50
N ASP A 84 17.78 -2.31 -7.72
CA ASP A 84 17.40 -3.72 -7.80
C ASP A 84 16.39 -4.15 -6.72
N GLY A 85 15.85 -3.18 -5.97
CA GLY A 85 14.79 -3.39 -5.00
C GLY A 85 13.52 -3.97 -5.62
N ALA A 86 12.70 -4.59 -4.79
CA ALA A 86 11.56 -5.36 -5.25
C ALA A 86 10.44 -4.50 -5.88
N ASN A 87 10.44 -3.18 -5.67
CA ASN A 87 9.47 -2.21 -6.18
C ASN A 87 8.02 -2.69 -5.99
N LYS A 88 7.71 -3.25 -4.81
CA LYS A 88 6.39 -3.85 -4.54
C LYS A 88 5.27 -2.82 -4.64
N LEU A 89 5.54 -1.56 -4.26
CA LEU A 89 4.54 -0.50 -4.34
C LEU A 89 4.23 -0.13 -5.79
N GLY A 90 5.27 0.02 -6.62
CA GLY A 90 5.09 0.29 -8.05
C GLY A 90 4.31 -0.82 -8.76
N LYS A 91 4.62 -2.08 -8.45
CA LYS A 91 3.88 -3.25 -8.96
C LYS A 91 2.42 -3.27 -8.50
N ALA A 92 2.16 -2.98 -7.22
CA ALA A 92 0.79 -2.87 -6.70
C ALA A 92 -0.01 -1.76 -7.39
N LEU A 93 0.61 -0.60 -7.67
CA LEU A 93 -0.02 0.50 -8.41
C LEU A 93 -0.37 0.10 -9.86
N ILE A 94 0.50 -0.66 -10.52
CA ILE A 94 0.22 -1.23 -11.85
C ILE A 94 -0.98 -2.19 -11.80
N HIS A 95 -1.01 -3.12 -10.84
CA HIS A 95 -2.15 -4.03 -10.69
C HIS A 95 -3.47 -3.28 -10.44
N VAL A 96 -3.43 -2.25 -9.60
CA VAL A 96 -4.61 -1.40 -9.32
C VAL A 96 -5.04 -0.62 -10.55
N ARG A 97 -4.11 -0.10 -11.35
CA ARG A 97 -4.39 0.56 -12.63
C ARG A 97 -5.12 -0.41 -13.56
N ASP A 98 -4.59 -1.61 -13.74
CA ASP A 98 -5.16 -2.60 -14.66
C ASP A 98 -6.57 -3.03 -14.21
N ARG A 99 -6.78 -3.19 -12.89
CA ARG A 99 -8.10 -3.43 -12.30
C ARG A 99 -9.08 -2.28 -12.58
N LEU A 100 -8.65 -1.04 -12.39
CA LEU A 100 -9.49 0.15 -12.63
C LEU A 100 -9.80 0.40 -14.11
N CYS A 101 -8.91 -0.04 -15.01
CA CYS A 101 -9.14 -0.05 -16.46
C CYS A 101 -10.20 -1.09 -16.84
N ALA A 102 -10.15 -2.29 -16.26
CA ALA A 102 -11.08 -3.37 -16.58
C ALA A 102 -12.51 -3.14 -16.06
N GLU A 103 -12.67 -2.28 -15.04
CA GLU A 103 -13.98 -1.89 -14.49
C GLU A 103 -14.66 -0.74 -15.25
N GLY A 104 -13.94 -0.09 -16.18
CA GLY A 104 -14.45 1.01 -17.03
C GLY A 104 -14.93 0.52 -18.38
#